data_AF-A0A0H4LFA2-F1
#
_entry.id   AF-A0A0H4LFA2-F1
#
_cell.length_a   1.000
_cell.length_b   1.000
_cell.length_c   1.000
_cell.angle_alpha   90.00
_cell.angle_beta   90.00
_cell.angle_gamma   90.00
#
_symmetry.space_group_name_H-M   'P 1'
#
loop_
_entity.id
_entity.type
_entity.pdbx_description
1 polymer ?
#
loop_
_entity_poly.entity_id
_entity_poly.type
_entity_poly.pdbx_seq_one_letter_code
_entity_poly.pdbx_strand_id
1 'polypeptide(L)'
;HLLVHHRYVGTPRDAVTARYNESFYRFFLRVLPGSLISAFRAERAMLARAGLPWWSTRNPFWRYLSLQAAFLILATLIGGWMGLWLFVTQAFVAVFYLELI
;
A
#
# COMPACT_ATOMS: atom_id res chain seq x y z
N HIS A 1 0.20 9.68 -0.89
CA HIS A 1 -0.58 10.60 -0.04
C HIS A 1 -0.99 11.88 -0.78
N LEU A 2 -0.06 12.78 -1.15
CA LEU A 2 -0.36 14.07 -1.81
C LEU A 2 -1.11 13.98 -3.15
N LEU A 3 -0.76 13.02 -4.01
CA LEU A 3 -1.32 12.93 -5.37
C LEU A 3 -2.68 12.23 -5.44
N VAL A 4 -3.09 11.57 -4.37
CA VAL A 4 -4.27 10.69 -4.34
C VAL A 4 -5.25 11.17 -3.29
N HIS A 5 -4.82 11.19 -2.02
CA HIS A 5 -5.70 11.48 -0.89
C HIS A 5 -6.08 12.96 -0.87
N HIS A 6 -5.10 13.88 -0.84
CA HIS A 6 -5.36 15.34 -0.84
C HIS A 6 -6.13 15.86 -2.06
N ARG A 7 -6.09 15.13 -3.18
CA ARG A 7 -6.82 15.51 -4.40
C ARG A 7 -8.31 15.17 -4.32
N TYR A 8 -8.70 14.21 -3.50
CA TYR A 8 -10.06 13.65 -3.46
C TYR A 8 -10.66 13.54 -2.05
N VAL A 9 -10.01 14.10 -1.02
CA VAL A 9 -10.45 14.04 0.39
C VAL A 9 -11.95 14.29 0.51
N GLY A 10 -12.66 13.40 1.21
CA GLY A 10 -14.09 13.54 1.45
C GLY A 10 -15.01 13.22 0.26
N THR A 11 -14.47 12.79 -0.88
CA THR A 11 -15.27 12.37 -2.04
C THR A 11 -15.33 10.84 -2.17
N PRO A 12 -16.35 10.26 -2.85
CA PRO A 12 -16.44 8.81 -3.07
C PRO A 12 -15.26 8.19 -3.84
N ARG A 13 -14.41 9.04 -4.47
CA ARG A 13 -13.20 8.62 -5.20
C ARG A 13 -11.99 8.45 -4.28
N ASP A 14 -12.08 8.90 -3.04
CA ASP A 14 -11.05 8.67 -2.05
C ASP A 14 -11.23 7.31 -1.39
N ALA A 15 -10.27 6.42 -1.63
CA ALA A 15 -10.28 5.08 -1.07
C ALA A 15 -10.11 5.09 0.45
N VAL A 16 -9.47 6.10 1.01
CA VAL A 16 -9.03 6.17 2.41
C VAL A 16 -10.04 6.90 3.31
N THR A 17 -11.04 7.58 2.73
CA THR A 17 -12.18 8.09 3.51
C THR A 17 -13.18 6.96 3.80
N ALA A 18 -13.51 6.74 5.07
CA ALA A 18 -14.60 5.86 5.48
C ALA A 18 -15.96 6.46 5.08
N ARG A 19 -16.86 5.63 4.54
CA ARG A 19 -18.19 6.10 4.15
C ARG A 19 -19.06 6.27 5.39
N TYR A 20 -20.07 7.15 5.28
CA TYR A 20 -21.06 7.31 6.34
C TYR A 20 -21.72 5.94 6.64
N ASN A 21 -21.70 5.56 7.92
CA ASN A 21 -22.22 4.27 8.43
C ASN A 21 -21.46 3.01 7.94
N GLU A 22 -20.19 3.13 7.53
CA GLU A 22 -19.33 1.99 7.20
C GLU A 22 -18.62 1.46 8.45
N SER A 23 -18.79 0.19 8.77
CA SER A 23 -18.04 -0.46 9.86
C SER A 23 -16.54 -0.50 9.53
N PHE A 24 -15.68 -0.34 10.53
CA PHE A 24 -14.22 -0.38 10.38
C PHE A 24 -13.71 -1.60 9.58
N TYR A 25 -14.21 -2.81 9.85
CA TYR A 25 -13.78 -4.00 9.12
C TYR A 25 -14.09 -3.95 7.61
N ARG A 26 -15.25 -3.40 7.23
CA ARG A 26 -15.62 -3.19 5.82
C ARG A 26 -14.77 -2.11 5.17
N PHE A 27 -14.49 -1.04 5.91
CA PHE A 27 -13.57 0.01 5.49
C PHE A 27 -12.15 -0.56 5.26
N PHE A 28 -11.61 -1.32 6.23
CA PHE A 28 -10.28 -1.92 6.18
C PHE A 28 -10.09 -2.86 4.98
N LEU A 29 -11.08 -3.73 4.73
CA LEU A 29 -11.06 -4.61 3.56
C LEU A 29 -11.15 -3.87 2.23
N ARG A 30 -11.76 -2.68 2.21
CA ARG A 30 -11.90 -1.84 1.01
C ARG A 30 -10.67 -0.96 0.77
N VAL A 31 -10.11 -0.36 1.83
CA VAL A 31 -9.01 0.60 1.74
C VAL A 31 -7.70 -0.07 1.34
N LEU A 32 -7.45 -1.30 1.79
CA LEU A 32 -6.24 -2.05 1.46
C LEU A 32 -6.01 -2.19 -0.07
N PRO A 33 -6.91 -2.82 -0.85
CA PRO A 33 -6.73 -2.91 -2.30
C PRO A 33 -6.98 -1.56 -3.00
N GLY A 34 -7.88 -0.72 -2.47
CA GLY A 34 -8.22 0.57 -3.07
C GLY A 34 -7.05 1.57 -3.06
N SER A 35 -6.33 1.65 -1.93
CA SER A 35 -5.15 2.49 -1.77
C SER A 35 -4.02 2.04 -2.70
N LEU A 36 -3.73 0.74 -2.77
CA LEU A 36 -2.72 0.18 -3.67
C LEU A 36 -3.02 0.46 -5.15
N ILE A 37 -4.25 0.18 -5.59
CA ILE A 37 -4.65 0.40 -6.99
C ILE A 37 -4.62 1.89 -7.34
N SER A 38 -5.10 2.76 -6.44
CA SER A 38 -5.12 4.20 -6.66
C SER A 38 -3.69 4.78 -6.76
N ALA A 39 -2.79 4.34 -5.88
CA ALA A 39 -1.38 4.72 -5.89
C ALA A 39 -0.70 4.25 -7.18
N PHE A 40 -0.92 3.00 -7.61
CA PHE A 40 -0.35 2.47 -8.84
C PHE A 40 -0.87 3.22 -10.08
N ARG A 41 -2.17 3.54 -10.13
CA ARG A 41 -2.75 4.34 -11.23
C ARG A 41 -2.17 5.75 -11.29
N ALA A 42 -1.98 6.40 -10.14
CA ALA A 42 -1.39 7.73 -10.06
C ALA A 42 0.06 7.73 -10.57
N GLU A 43 0.86 6.75 -10.14
CA GLU A 43 2.25 6.60 -10.57
C GLU A 43 2.35 6.29 -12.08
N ARG A 44 1.50 5.37 -12.57
CA ARG A 44 1.40 5.08 -14.01
C ARG A 44 1.03 6.31 -14.81
N ALA A 45 0.14 7.17 -14.31
CA ALA A 45 -0.21 8.42 -14.98
C ALA A 45 0.96 9.43 -14.99
N MET A 46 1.79 9.48 -13.95
CA MET A 46 3.01 10.28 -13.94
C MET A 46 4.05 9.76 -14.95
N LEU A 47 4.29 8.46 -14.98
CA LEU A 47 5.20 7.84 -15.94
C LEU A 47 4.72 8.05 -17.38
N ALA A 48 3.42 7.95 -17.64
CA ALA A 48 2.85 8.23 -18.95
C ALA A 48 3.06 9.69 -19.40
N ARG A 49 2.97 10.67 -18.47
CA ARG A 49 3.30 12.08 -18.77
C ARG A 49 4.77 12.28 -19.13
N ALA A 50 5.65 11.43 -18.60
CA ALA A 50 7.07 11.40 -18.93
C ALA A 50 7.39 10.53 -20.17
N GLY A 51 6.38 9.98 -20.87
CA GLY A 51 6.57 9.10 -22.03
C GLY A 51 7.16 7.73 -21.69
N LEU A 52 7.14 7.32 -20.41
CA LEU A 52 7.74 6.09 -19.92
C LEU A 52 6.68 5.00 -19.70
N PRO A 53 7.00 3.72 -20.00
CA PRO A 53 6.12 2.62 -19.70
C PRO A 53 6.06 2.34 -18.19
N TRP A 54 5.00 1.69 -17.73
CA TRP A 54 4.77 1.41 -16.30
C TRP A 54 5.85 0.49 -15.68
N TRP A 55 6.53 -0.34 -16.48
CA TRP A 55 7.62 -1.19 -16.04
C TRP A 55 8.99 -0.48 -16.00
N SER A 56 9.04 0.83 -16.27
CA SER A 56 10.30 1.59 -16.19
C SER A 56 10.97 1.45 -14.83
N THR A 57 12.30 1.40 -14.80
CA THR A 57 13.10 1.39 -13.56
C THR A 57 12.91 2.65 -12.72
N ARG A 58 12.38 3.73 -13.31
CA ARG A 58 11.96 4.94 -12.60
C ARG A 58 10.69 4.74 -11.76
N ASN A 59 9.95 3.64 -11.96
CA ASN A 59 8.78 3.36 -11.16
C ASN A 59 9.21 3.01 -9.71
N PRO A 60 8.84 3.83 -8.71
CA PRO A 60 9.21 3.60 -7.31
C PRO A 60 8.63 2.28 -6.75
N PHE A 61 7.60 1.70 -7.38
CA PHE A 61 7.07 0.39 -7.00
C PHE A 61 8.13 -0.72 -7.04
N TRP A 62 9.09 -0.66 -7.96
CA TRP A 62 10.19 -1.64 -7.99
C TRP A 62 11.08 -1.54 -6.75
N ARG A 63 11.33 -0.32 -6.27
CA ARG A 63 12.09 -0.07 -5.04
C ARG A 63 11.32 -0.54 -3.81
N TYR A 64 10.01 -0.31 -3.78
CA TYR A 64 9.17 -0.81 -2.67
C TYR A 64 9.12 -2.33 -2.66
N LEU A 65 8.94 -2.97 -3.81
CA LEU A 65 8.92 -4.42 -3.94
C LEU A 65 10.26 -5.04 -3.55
N SER A 66 11.38 -4.45 -3.99
CA SER A 66 12.71 -4.97 -3.65
C SER A 66 13.02 -4.85 -2.16
N LEU A 67 12.65 -3.74 -1.52
CA LEU A 67 12.81 -3.57 -0.07
C LEU A 67 11.94 -4.56 0.70
N GLN A 68 10.67 -4.72 0.33
CA GLN A 68 9.77 -5.70 0.99
C GLN A 68 10.33 -7.12 0.87
N ALA A 69 10.76 -7.53 -0.33
CA ALA A 69 11.37 -8.83 -0.55
C ALA A 69 12.66 -9.00 0.27
N ALA A 70 13.51 -7.98 0.31
CA ALA A 70 14.75 -8.01 1.09
C ALA A 70 14.49 -8.22 2.59
N PHE A 71 13.50 -7.52 3.17
CA PHE A 71 13.14 -7.70 4.58
C PHE A 71 12.53 -9.07 4.86
N LEU A 72 11.70 -9.61 3.96
CA LEU A 72 11.15 -10.97 4.10
C LEU A 72 12.24 -12.03 4.04
N ILE A 73 13.19 -11.90 3.11
CA ILE A 73 14.35 -12.78 3.01
C ILE A 73 15.19 -12.67 4.29
N LEU A 74 15.49 -11.46 4.76
CA LEU A 74 16.26 -11.24 5.97
C LEU A 74 15.57 -11.86 7.21
N ALA A 75 14.26 -11.67 7.36
CA ALA A 75 13.48 -12.28 8.43
C ALA A 75 13.51 -13.81 8.38
N THR A 76 13.46 -14.38 7.16
CA THR A 76 13.54 -15.82 6.95
C THR A 76 14.95 -16.36 7.22
N LEU A 77 16.00 -15.61 6.86
CA LEU A 77 17.39 -16.01 7.11
C LEU A 77 17.73 -16.00 8.60
N ILE A 78 17.22 -15.01 9.35
CA ILE A 78 17.51 -14.86 10.78
C ILE A 78 16.66 -15.83 11.63
N GLY A 79 15.35 -15.89 11.37
CA GLY A 79 14.38 -16.59 12.23
C GLY A 79 13.75 -17.82 11.58
N GLY A 80 14.18 -18.22 10.39
CA GLY A 80 13.56 -19.30 9.63
C GLY A 80 12.08 -19.04 9.35
N TRP A 81 11.29 -20.11 9.35
CA TRP A 81 9.84 -20.04 9.17
C TRP A 81 9.14 -19.23 10.28
N MET A 82 9.64 -19.31 11.51
CA MET A 82 9.06 -18.57 12.64
C MET A 82 9.32 -17.06 12.51
N GLY A 83 10.52 -16.66 12.09
CA GLY A 83 10.84 -15.25 11.83
C GLY A 83 9.97 -14.64 10.74
N LEU A 84 9.69 -15.40 9.68
CA LEU A 84 8.75 -14.99 8.64
C LEU A 84 7.34 -14.78 9.20
N TRP A 85 6.82 -15.73 9.99
CA TRP A 85 5.48 -15.61 10.60
C TRP A 85 5.36 -14.41 11.55
N LEU A 86 6.37 -14.19 12.39
CA LEU A 86 6.39 -13.06 13.31
C LEU A 86 6.44 -11.73 12.54
N PHE A 87 7.25 -11.65 11.49
CA PHE A 87 7.36 -10.45 10.66
C PHE A 87 6.04 -10.13 9.93
N VAL A 88 5.39 -11.13 9.33
CA VAL A 88 4.09 -10.95 8.66
C VAL A 88 3.01 -10.54 9.66
N THR A 89 2.98 -11.16 10.84
CA THR A 89 2.01 -10.83 11.89
C THR A 89 2.22 -9.40 12.39
N GLN A 90 3.47 -9.02 12.65
CA GLN A 90 3.82 -7.65 13.05
C GLN A 90 3.42 -6.63 11.98
N ALA A 91 3.70 -6.91 10.70
CA ALA A 91 3.34 -6.03 9.59
C ALA A 91 1.82 -5.86 9.49
N PHE A 92 1.05 -6.96 9.65
CA PHE A 92 -0.41 -6.90 9.67
C PHE A 92 -0.93 -6.04 10.83
N VAL A 93 -0.44 -6.25 12.05
CA VAL A 93 -0.85 -5.47 13.22
C VAL A 93 -0.51 -3.99 13.02
N ALA A 94 0.66 -3.67 12.47
CA ALA A 94 1.05 -2.29 12.21
C ALA A 94 0.09 -1.59 11.22
N VAL A 95 -0.28 -2.26 10.13
CA VAL A 95 -1.24 -1.72 9.15
C VAL A 95 -2.64 -1.61 9.76
N PHE A 96 -3.06 -2.60 10.54
CA PHE A 96 -4.34 -2.57 11.23
C PHE A 96 -4.44 -1.37 12.18
N TYR A 97 -3.42 -1.13 13.00
CA TYR A 97 -3.37 0.02 13.91
C TYR A 97 -3.29 1.36 13.17
N LEU A 98 -2.56 1.42 12.05
CA LEU A 98 -2.46 2.64 11.25
C LEU A 98 -3.81 3.08 10.68
N GLU A 99 -4.65 2.13 10.28
CA GLU A 99 -5.99 2.44 9.73
C GLU A 99 -7.03 2.68 10.84
N LEU A 100 -6.76 2.21 12.07
CA LEU A 100 -7.67 2.33 13.21
C LEU A 100 -7.68 3.74 13.82
N ILE A 101 -6.56 4.48 13.72
CA ILE A 101 -6.34 5.79 14.36
C ILE A 101 -6.46 6.90 13.32
#